data_AF-A0A926TS77-F1
#
_entry.id   AF-A0A926TS77-F1
#
_cell.length_a   1.000
_cell.length_b   1.000
_cell.length_c   1.000
_cell.angle_alpha   90.00
_cell.angle_beta   90.00
_cell.angle_gamma   90.00
#
_symmetry.space_group_name_H-M   'P 1'
#
loop_
_entity.id
_entity.type
_entity.pdbx_description
1 polymer ?
#
loop_
_entity_poly.entity_id
_entity_poly.type
_entity_poly.pdbx_seq_one_letter_code
_entity_poly.pdbx_strand_id
1 'polypeptide(L)'
;MLPSDRTVNQRQKRDRLPSTARLQAAQDRVQAAYLQALNPLLPVRFTQEACASLPELLSMADAPSLDDCFTAILLQQVRLKHDQQVPEWRD
;
A
#
# COMPACT_ATOMS: atom_id res chain seq x y z
N MET A 1 -5.97 -13.37 9.98
CA MET A 1 -6.66 -13.29 8.67
C MET A 1 -5.61 -13.21 7.57
N LEU A 2 -5.69 -14.08 6.56
CA LEU A 2 -4.74 -14.11 5.45
C LEU A 2 -5.05 -13.01 4.43
N PRO A 3 -4.07 -12.52 3.65
CA PRO A 3 -4.25 -11.44 2.65
C PRO A 3 -5.31 -11.75 1.56
N SER A 4 -5.76 -13.00 1.46
CA SER A 4 -6.67 -13.52 0.43
C SER A 4 -8.06 -13.91 0.95
N ASP A 5 -8.51 -13.35 2.07
CA ASP A 5 -9.89 -13.59 2.53
C ASP A 5 -10.90 -13.01 1.52
N ARG A 6 -11.57 -13.91 0.81
CA ARG A 6 -12.50 -13.59 -0.29
C ARG A 6 -13.65 -12.70 0.16
N THR A 7 -14.14 -12.88 1.39
CA THR A 7 -15.27 -12.11 1.93
C THR A 7 -14.87 -10.64 2.10
N VAL A 8 -13.65 -10.41 2.58
CA VAL A 8 -13.07 -9.08 2.75
C VAL A 8 -12.84 -8.41 1.40
N ASN A 9 -12.21 -9.12 0.45
CA ASN A 9 -11.88 -8.57 -0.86
C ASN A 9 -13.13 -8.27 -1.73
N GLN A 10 -14.22 -9.04 -1.58
CA GLN A 10 -15.43 -8.86 -2.42
C GLN A 10 -16.49 -7.93 -1.84
N ARG A 11 -16.64 -7.88 -0.50
CA ARG A 11 -17.77 -7.18 0.15
C ARG A 11 -17.36 -6.00 1.03
N GLN A 12 -16.13 -5.98 1.55
CA GLN A 12 -15.72 -4.99 2.57
C GLN A 12 -14.69 -3.98 2.04
N LYS A 13 -13.76 -4.42 1.17
CA LYS A 13 -12.77 -3.56 0.50
C LYS A 13 -13.29 -2.89 -0.77
N ARG A 14 -14.27 -3.52 -1.43
CA ARG A 14 -14.72 -3.10 -2.75
C ARG A 14 -15.31 -1.69 -2.63
N ASP A 15 -14.75 -0.78 -3.41
CA ASP A 15 -15.14 0.63 -3.47
C ASP A 15 -14.85 1.42 -2.17
N ARG A 16 -13.87 0.99 -1.36
CA ARG A 16 -13.44 1.71 -0.15
C ARG A 16 -11.94 1.90 -0.07
N LEU A 17 -11.52 3.08 0.38
CA LEU A 17 -10.10 3.35 0.67
C LEU A 17 -9.75 2.82 2.06
N PRO A 18 -8.58 2.17 2.24
CA PRO A 18 -8.09 1.83 3.57
C PRO A 18 -7.87 3.12 4.38
N SER A 19 -8.30 3.12 5.64
CA SER A 19 -8.02 4.25 6.54
C SER A 19 -6.52 4.36 6.83
N THR A 20 -6.06 5.56 7.19
CA THR A 20 -4.68 5.81 7.62
C THR A 20 -4.26 4.88 8.76
N ALA A 21 -5.13 4.72 9.77
CA ALA A 21 -4.88 3.82 10.90
C ALA A 21 -4.70 2.35 10.46
N ARG A 22 -5.45 1.92 9.44
CA ARG A 22 -5.33 0.56 8.89
C ARG A 22 -4.04 0.37 8.11
N LEU A 23 -3.62 1.38 7.36
CA LEU A 23 -2.33 1.36 6.67
C LEU A 23 -1.18 1.27 7.68
N GLN A 24 -1.23 2.08 8.75
CA GLN A 24 -0.25 2.05 9.84
C GLN A 24 -0.19 0.68 10.53
N ALA A 25 -1.34 0.10 10.90
CA ALA A 25 -1.41 -1.23 11.51
C ALA A 25 -1.01 -2.39 10.55
N ALA A 26 -0.87 -2.12 9.26
CA ALA A 26 -0.46 -3.10 8.26
C ALA A 26 1.02 -2.97 7.88
N GLN A 27 1.69 -1.86 8.20
CA GLN A 27 3.04 -1.53 7.75
C GLN A 27 4.03 -2.68 8.00
N ASP A 28 4.18 -3.10 9.26
CA ASP A 28 5.12 -4.15 9.66
C ASP A 28 4.86 -5.48 8.93
N ARG A 29 3.58 -5.84 8.75
CA ARG A 29 3.19 -7.09 8.09
C ARG A 29 3.43 -7.06 6.60
N VAL A 30 3.16 -5.92 5.95
CA VAL A 30 3.45 -5.71 4.52
C VAL A 30 4.96 -5.76 4.31
N GLN A 31 5.72 -5.05 5.14
CA GLN A 31 7.18 -5.03 5.07
C GLN A 31 7.77 -6.44 5.25
N ALA A 32 7.33 -7.19 6.26
CA ALA A 32 7.78 -8.56 6.48
C ALA A 32 7.44 -9.47 5.29
N ALA A 33 6.24 -9.35 4.72
CA ALA A 33 5.81 -10.19 3.59
C ALA A 33 6.65 -9.98 2.32
N TYR A 34 7.22 -8.79 2.10
CA TYR A 34 8.02 -8.49 0.90
C TYR A 34 9.52 -8.58 1.12
N LEU A 35 10.05 -8.15 2.27
CA LEU A 35 11.50 -8.16 2.55
C LEU A 35 12.01 -9.49 3.08
N GLN A 36 11.21 -10.18 3.89
CA GLN A 36 11.59 -11.46 4.48
C GLN A 36 11.05 -12.63 3.64
N ALA A 37 10.69 -12.35 2.39
CA ALA A 37 10.15 -13.35 1.52
C ALA A 37 11.23 -14.35 1.10
N LEU A 38 10.90 -15.63 1.09
CA LEU A 38 11.77 -16.68 0.56
C LEU A 38 12.13 -16.49 -0.91
N ASN A 39 11.39 -15.65 -1.64
CA ASN A 39 11.66 -15.33 -3.03
C ASN A 39 12.48 -14.03 -3.16
N PRO A 40 13.74 -14.10 -3.61
CA PRO A 40 14.63 -12.93 -3.70
C PRO A 40 14.20 -11.91 -4.75
N LEU A 41 13.27 -12.26 -5.65
CA LEU A 41 12.74 -11.34 -6.66
C LEU A 41 11.62 -10.44 -6.12
N LEU A 42 11.00 -10.80 -4.99
CA LEU A 42 9.87 -10.04 -4.45
C LEU A 42 10.21 -8.61 -4.03
N PRO A 43 11.35 -8.33 -3.37
CA PRO A 43 11.74 -6.95 -3.05
C PRO A 43 11.85 -6.07 -4.30
N VAL A 44 12.48 -6.56 -5.37
CA VAL A 44 12.66 -5.81 -6.62
C VAL A 44 11.32 -5.53 -7.28
N ARG A 45 10.45 -6.54 -7.37
CA ARG A 45 9.10 -6.37 -7.93
C ARG A 45 8.26 -5.41 -7.11
N PHE A 46 8.36 -5.47 -5.79
CA PHE A 46 7.68 -4.55 -4.89
C PHE A 46 8.08 -3.10 -5.18
N THR A 47 9.38 -2.80 -5.27
CA THR A 47 9.85 -1.43 -5.56
C THR A 47 9.37 -0.97 -6.95
N GLN A 48 9.43 -1.84 -7.96
CA GLN A 48 8.97 -1.50 -9.30
C GLN A 48 7.47 -1.19 -9.34
N GLU A 49 6.64 -2.02 -8.70
CA GLU A 49 5.20 -1.81 -8.58
C GLU A 49 4.87 -0.53 -7.78
N ALA A 50 5.63 -0.26 -6.71
CA ALA A 50 5.49 0.96 -5.92
C ALA A 50 5.76 2.20 -6.78
N CYS A 51 6.87 2.24 -7.52
CA CYS A 51 7.18 3.36 -8.42
C CYS A 51 6.15 3.52 -9.54
N ALA A 52 5.62 2.42 -10.08
CA ALA A 52 4.60 2.48 -11.12
C ALA A 52 3.24 2.99 -10.61
N SER A 53 2.93 2.72 -9.34
CA SER A 53 1.62 3.03 -8.74
C SER A 53 1.59 4.35 -7.94
N LEU A 54 2.75 4.83 -7.51
CA LEU A 54 2.91 5.99 -6.61
C LEU A 54 3.71 7.08 -7.33
N PRO A 55 3.04 8.07 -7.96
CA PRO A 55 3.70 9.11 -8.74
C PRO A 55 4.75 9.91 -7.95
N GLU A 56 4.60 10.00 -6.63
CA GLU A 56 5.48 10.74 -5.74
C GLU A 56 6.88 10.14 -5.64
N LEU A 57 7.01 8.82 -5.88
CA LEU A 57 8.30 8.14 -5.87
C LEU A 57 9.11 8.39 -7.15
N LEU A 58 8.43 8.77 -8.26
CA LEU A 58 9.09 9.03 -9.54
C LEU A 58 9.99 10.29 -9.52
N SER A 59 9.73 11.20 -8.58
CA SER A 59 10.50 12.44 -8.42
C SER A 59 11.75 12.27 -7.57
N MET A 60 12.00 11.08 -7.02
CA MET A 60 13.18 10.81 -6.18
C MET A 60 14.41 10.54 -7.04
N ALA A 61 15.56 11.11 -6.65
CA ALA A 61 16.83 10.91 -7.35
C ALA A 61 17.41 9.51 -7.12
N ASP A 62 17.15 8.92 -5.94
CA ASP A 62 17.63 7.62 -5.51
C ASP A 62 16.49 6.59 -5.46
N ALA A 63 16.85 5.31 -5.35
CA ALA A 63 15.87 4.26 -5.14
C ALA A 63 15.08 4.50 -3.84
N PRO A 64 13.74 4.48 -3.87
CA PRO A 64 12.93 4.82 -2.71
C PRO A 64 13.11 3.79 -1.59
N SER A 65 13.26 4.28 -0.36
CA SER A 65 13.23 3.44 0.83
C SER A 65 11.80 2.94 1.09
N LEU A 66 11.67 2.00 2.03
CA LEU A 66 10.34 1.51 2.44
C LEU A 66 9.52 2.59 3.14
N ASP A 67 10.18 3.47 3.90
CA ASP A 67 9.52 4.59 4.55
C ASP A 67 9.03 5.61 3.52
N ASP A 68 9.79 5.82 2.43
CA ASP A 68 9.36 6.64 1.30
C ASP A 68 8.14 6.01 0.62
N CYS A 69 8.18 4.69 0.36
CA CYS A 69 7.04 3.96 -0.20
C CYS A 69 5.80 4.10 0.69
N PHE A 70 5.96 3.98 2.00
CA PHE A 70 4.85 4.07 2.94
C PHE A 70 4.28 5.49 3.02
N THR A 71 5.16 6.50 3.04
CA THR A 71 4.76 7.91 2.99
C THR A 71 3.99 8.22 1.70
N ALA A 72 4.45 7.71 0.56
CA ALA A 72 3.77 7.86 -0.71
C ALA A 72 2.39 7.16 -0.73
N ILE A 73 2.25 5.99 -0.10
CA ILE A 73 0.95 5.32 0.07
C ILE A 73 -0.02 6.20 0.87
N LEU A 74 0.44 6.82 1.97
CA LEU A 74 -0.39 7.71 2.78
C LEU A 74 -0.83 8.94 1.99
N LEU A 75 0.09 9.55 1.23
CA LEU A 75 -0.21 10.71 0.40
C LEU A 75 -1.21 10.36 -0.72
N GLN A 76 -1.01 9.22 -1.39
CA GLN A 76 -1.93 8.72 -2.40
C GLN A 76 -3.32 8.44 -1.81
N GLN A 77 -3.40 7.92 -0.59
CA GLN A 77 -4.68 7.70 0.12
C GLN A 77 -5.42 9.02 0.38
N VAL A 78 -4.71 10.08 0.79
CA VAL A 78 -5.29 11.42 0.98
C VAL A 78 -5.79 11.99 -0.35
N ARG A 79 -4.99 11.87 -1.42
CA ARG A 79 -5.36 12.34 -2.77
C ARG A 79 -6.61 11.64 -3.29
N LEU A 80 -6.64 10.31 -3.24
CA LEU A 80 -7.79 9.51 -3.67
C LEU A 80 -9.05 9.85 -2.87
N LYS A 81 -8.91 10.06 -1.55
CA LYS A 81 -10.04 10.47 -0.70
C LYS A 81 -10.59 11.83 -1.10
N HIS A 82 -9.71 12.78 -1.40
CA HIS A 82 -10.08 14.13 -1.86
C HIS A 82 -10.77 14.09 -3.23
N ASP A 83 -10.18 13.39 -4.20
CA ASP A 83 -10.61 13.47 -5.61
C ASP A 83 -11.84 12.63 -5.92
N GLN A 84 -12.05 11.51 -5.21
CA GLN A 84 -13.09 10.53 -5.55
C GLN A 84 -14.21 10.40 -4.50
N GLN A 85 -14.13 11.15 -3.38
CA GLN A 85 -15.08 11.07 -2.25
C GLN A 85 -15.42 9.64 -1.80
N VAL A 86 -14.45 8.72 -1.93
CA VAL A 86 -14.67 7.28 -1.71
C VAL A 86 -14.87 7.02 -0.22
N PRO A 87 -15.83 6.16 0.18
CA PRO A 87 -16.00 5.77 1.58
C PRO A 87 -14.75 5.10 2.16
N GLU A 88 -14.49 5.31 3.45
CA GLU A 88 -13.36 4.66 4.13
C GLU A 88 -13.72 3.25 4.65
N TRP A 89 -12.72 2.37 4.63
CA TRP A 89 -12.75 1.08 5.31
C TRP A 89 -12.04 1.18 6.66
N ARG A 90 -12.80 1.02 7.75
CA ARG A 90 -12.34 1.27 9.13
C ARG A 90 -12.19 0.02 10.01
N ASP A 91 -12.61 -1.17 9.55
CA ASP A 91 -12.68 -2.40 10.35
C ASP A 91 -11.49 -3.35 10.11
#